data_AF-A0A2A6B575-F1
#
_entry.id   AF-A0A2A6B575-F1
#
_cell.length_a   1.000
_cell.length_b   1.000
_cell.length_c   1.000
_cell.angle_alpha   90.00
_cell.angle_beta   90.00
_cell.angle_gamma   90.00
#
_symmetry.space_group_name_H-M   'P 1'
#
loop_
_entity.id
_entity.type
_entity.pdbx_description
1 polymer ?
#
loop_
_entity_poly.entity_id
_entity_poly.type
_entity_poly.pdbx_seq_one_letter_code
_entity_poly.pdbx_strand_id
1 'polypeptide(L)'
;LFLSIYFYNRWILRKMTISNVEYSLAKTFQIRENCSIMECLMFAGVSAGLVTAIGFGFFCYYKWAPEEWLLSRHLAIALFDIFIILPFLYGTCGKHGFRIPEAPPIYKKSALKSAHYIQPGSVATTRSYFNQLDAS
;
A
#
# COMPACT_ATOMS: atom_id res chain seq x y z
N LEU A 1 7.29 7.31 9.50
CA LEU A 1 8.30 6.33 9.03
C LEU A 1 7.87 5.64 7.73
N PHE A 2 6.77 4.88 7.69
CA PHE A 2 6.29 4.21 6.47
C PHE A 2 6.03 5.17 5.29
N LEU A 3 5.33 6.29 5.52
CA LEU A 3 5.11 7.33 4.51
C LEU A 3 6.43 7.89 3.96
N SER A 4 7.39 8.16 4.84
CA SER A 4 8.71 8.70 4.47
C SER A 4 9.49 7.73 3.57
N ILE A 5 9.46 6.43 3.91
CA ILE A 5 10.10 5.38 3.10
C ILE A 5 9.40 5.23 1.75
N TYR A 6 8.06 5.28 1.72
CA TYR A 6 7.29 5.25 0.48
C TYR A 6 7.66 6.41 -0.46
N PHE A 7 7.67 7.64 0.05
CA PHE A 7 8.05 8.82 -0.74
C PHE A 7 9.49 8.72 -1.24
N TYR A 8 10.41 8.22 -0.40
CA TYR A 8 11.79 7.99 -0.79
C TYR A 8 11.93 6.95 -1.93
N ASN A 9 11.26 5.80 -1.81
CA ASN A 9 11.26 4.76 -2.85
C ASN A 9 10.65 5.26 -4.15
N ARG A 10 9.56 6.03 -4.08
CA ARG A 10 8.90 6.63 -5.25
C ARG A 10 9.78 7.69 -5.92
N TRP A 11 10.53 8.46 -5.13
CA TRP A 11 11.50 9.44 -5.63
C TRP A 11 12.69 8.76 -6.32
N ILE A 12 13.25 7.69 -5.74
CA ILE A 12 14.31 6.89 -6.38
C ILE A 12 13.82 6.33 -7.72
N LEU A 13 12.61 5.76 -7.76
CA LEU A 13 12.05 5.18 -8.99
C LEU A 13 11.94 6.22 -10.12
N ARG A 14 11.53 7.45 -9.78
CA ARG A 14 11.49 8.58 -10.73
C ARG A 14 12.89 8.96 -11.21
N LYS A 15 13.88 9.00 -10.32
CA LYS A 15 15.28 9.28 -10.70
C LYS A 15 15.88 8.21 -11.61
N MET A 16 15.56 6.93 -11.39
CA MET A 16 15.98 5.83 -12.27
C MET A 16 15.36 5.90 -13.67
N THR A 17 14.19 6.52 -13.81
CA THR A 17 13.53 6.70 -15.10
C THR A 17 14.16 7.85 -15.90
N ILE A 18 14.69 8.86 -15.22
CA ILE A 18 15.23 10.09 -15.83
C ILE A 18 16.75 9.98 -16.09
N SER A 19 17.48 9.26 -15.22
CA SER A 19 18.93 9.10 -15.34
C SER A 19 19.29 7.66 -15.74
N ASN A 20 19.96 7.50 -16.88
CA ASN A 20 20.56 6.23 -17.34
C ASN A 20 21.81 5.87 -16.49
N VAL A 21 21.65 5.84 -15.17
CA VAL A 21 22.68 5.33 -14.28
C VAL A 21 22.61 3.82 -14.34
N GLU A 22 23.76 3.14 -14.44
CA GLU A 22 23.88 1.68 -14.42
C GLU A 22 23.35 1.11 -13.09
N TYR A 23 22.05 0.89 -13.01
CA TYR A 23 21.43 0.16 -11.93
C TYR A 23 21.30 -1.30 -12.34
N SER A 24 21.63 -2.21 -11.41
CA SER A 24 21.31 -3.62 -11.57
C SER A 24 19.79 -3.79 -11.66
N LEU A 25 19.31 -4.53 -12.67
CA LEU A 25 17.89 -4.85 -12.87
C LEU A 25 17.21 -5.35 -11.59
N ALA A 26 17.94 -6.16 -10.80
CA ALA A 26 17.49 -6.67 -9.51
C ALA A 26 17.02 -5.56 -8.55
N LYS A 27 17.74 -4.43 -8.48
CA LYS A 27 17.38 -3.31 -7.59
C LYS A 27 16.10 -2.62 -8.06
N THR A 28 15.91 -2.46 -9.37
CA THR A 28 14.72 -1.82 -9.92
C THR A 28 13.46 -2.64 -9.66
N PHE A 29 13.54 -3.97 -9.77
CA PHE A 29 12.43 -4.87 -9.44
C PHE A 29 12.07 -4.83 -7.95
N GLN A 30 13.07 -4.93 -7.07
CA GLN A 30 12.86 -4.85 -5.62
C GLN A 30 12.20 -3.54 -5.18
N ILE A 31 12.61 -2.40 -5.76
CA ILE A 31 12.02 -1.10 -5.41
C ILE A 31 10.57 -1.00 -5.92
N ARG A 32 10.24 -1.56 -7.09
CA ARG A 32 8.86 -1.60 -7.59
C ARG A 32 7.95 -2.43 -6.71
N GLU A 33 8.41 -3.62 -6.31
CA GLU A 33 7.65 -4.51 -5.44
C GLU A 33 7.42 -3.86 -4.06
N ASN A 34 8.47 -3.30 -3.45
CA ASN A 34 8.35 -2.57 -2.19
C ASN A 34 7.39 -1.38 -2.28
N CYS A 35 7.38 -0.64 -3.40
CA CYS A 35 6.40 0.43 -3.62
C CYS A 35 4.96 -0.09 -3.67
N SER A 36 4.71 -1.20 -4.36
CA SER A 36 3.37 -1.82 -4.46
C SER A 36 2.86 -2.31 -3.10
N ILE A 37 3.72 -3.01 -2.35
CA ILE A 37 3.40 -3.49 -1.01
C ILE A 37 3.11 -2.32 -0.06
N MET A 38 3.94 -1.27 -0.11
CA MET A 38 3.72 -0.07 0.69
C MET A 38 2.43 0.67 0.32
N GLU A 39 2.06 0.72 -0.96
CA GLU A 39 0.80 1.34 -1.41
C GLU A 39 -0.41 0.59 -0.85
N CYS A 40 -0.38 -0.75 -0.88
CA CYS A 40 -1.40 -1.59 -0.26
C CYS A 40 -1.47 -1.38 1.26
N LEU A 41 -0.32 -1.41 1.94
CA LEU A 41 -0.23 -1.17 3.39
C LEU A 41 -0.71 0.22 3.80
N MET A 42 -0.39 1.26 3.02
CA MET A 42 -0.88 2.61 3.28
C MET A 42 -2.38 2.71 3.07
N PHE A 43 -2.92 2.14 2.00
CA PHE A 43 -4.35 2.18 1.75
C PHE A 43 -5.13 1.49 2.87
N ALA A 44 -4.76 0.24 3.20
CA ALA A 44 -5.42 -0.53 4.26
C ALA A 44 -5.16 0.06 5.65
N GLY A 45 -3.91 0.42 5.94
CA GLY A 45 -3.50 0.91 7.25
C GLY A 45 -4.01 2.32 7.56
N VAL A 46 -3.98 3.25 6.60
CA VAL A 46 -4.48 4.62 6.80
C VAL A 46 -5.99 4.63 6.92
N SER A 47 -6.70 3.88 6.07
CA SER A 47 -8.17 3.80 6.17
C SER A 47 -8.62 3.18 7.49
N ALA A 48 -8.02 2.05 7.90
CA ALA A 48 -8.30 1.45 9.21
C ALA A 48 -7.96 2.40 10.36
N GLY A 49 -6.78 3.02 10.34
CA GLY A 49 -6.34 3.96 11.36
C GLY A 49 -7.25 5.18 11.51
N LEU A 50 -7.74 5.75 10.40
CA LEU A 50 -8.68 6.86 10.41
C LEU A 50 -10.02 6.46 11.04
N VAL A 51 -10.57 5.31 10.65
CA VAL A 51 -11.82 4.80 11.22
C VAL A 51 -11.67 4.57 12.72
N THR A 52 -10.57 3.94 13.15
CA THR A 52 -10.29 3.72 14.58
C THR A 52 -10.12 5.03 15.34
N ALA A 53 -9.39 6.01 14.78
CA ALA A 53 -9.16 7.29 15.45
C ALA A 53 -10.46 8.09 15.64
N ILE A 54 -11.30 8.16 14.60
CA ILE A 54 -12.61 8.82 14.66
C ILE A 54 -13.51 8.10 15.66
N GLY A 55 -13.54 6.77 15.60
CA GLY A 55 -14.34 5.95 16.50
C GLY A 55 -13.92 6.11 17.97
N PHE A 56 -12.62 6.14 18.23
CA PHE A 56 -12.08 6.43 19.56
C PHE A 56 -12.46 7.84 20.02
N GLY A 57 -12.44 8.84 19.13
CA GLY A 57 -12.92 10.19 19.43
C GLY A 57 -14.36 10.23 19.93
N PHE A 58 -15.28 9.51 19.26
CA PHE A 58 -16.67 9.40 19.71
C PHE A 58 -16.78 8.68 21.06
N PHE A 59 -16.00 7.63 21.28
CA PHE A 59 -15.95 6.94 22.57
C PHE A 59 -15.47 7.86 23.70
N CYS A 60 -14.40 8.62 23.47
CA CYS A 60 -13.89 9.62 24.40
C CYS A 60 -14.97 10.67 24.71
N TYR A 61 -15.62 11.21 23.67
CA TYR A 61 -16.69 12.18 23.83
C TYR A 61 -17.82 11.62 24.70
N TYR A 62 -18.28 10.40 24.42
CA TYR A 62 -19.32 9.76 25.21
C TYR A 62 -18.93 9.57 26.68
N LYS A 63 -17.65 9.25 26.95
CA LYS A 63 -17.19 8.96 28.32
C LYS A 63 -16.96 10.21 29.16
N TRP A 64 -16.47 11.29 28.55
CA TRP A 64 -16.10 12.53 29.25
C TRP A 64 -17.12 13.68 29.13
N ALA A 65 -18.13 13.56 28.28
CA ALA A 65 -19.18 14.57 28.20
C ALA A 65 -20.01 14.65 29.51
N PRO A 66 -20.45 15.85 29.92
CA PRO A 66 -21.32 16.04 31.08
C PRO A 66 -22.61 15.23 30.99
N GLU A 67 -23.15 14.80 32.13
CA GLU A 67 -24.41 14.04 32.17
C GLU A 67 -25.61 14.84 31.66
N GLU A 68 -25.58 16.16 31.77
CA GLU A 68 -26.64 17.03 31.25
C GLU A 68 -26.78 16.94 29.72
N TRP A 69 -25.75 16.45 29.01
CA TRP A 69 -25.71 16.38 27.55
C TRP A 69 -26.11 14.99 27.02
N LEU A 70 -27.14 14.39 27.62
CA LEU A 70 -27.65 13.06 27.25
C LEU A 70 -27.90 12.92 25.73
N LEU A 71 -28.55 13.91 25.11
CA LEU A 71 -28.86 13.88 23.68
C LEU A 71 -27.60 13.80 22.81
N SER A 72 -26.58 14.61 23.12
CA SER A 72 -25.32 14.62 22.38
C SER A 72 -24.55 13.31 22.54
N ARG A 73 -24.58 12.72 23.74
CA ARG A 73 -23.96 11.42 24.03
C ARG A 73 -24.58 10.29 23.21
N HIS A 74 -25.91 10.25 23.11
CA HIS A 74 -26.62 9.24 22.31
C HIS A 74 -26.37 9.45 20.80
N LEU A 75 -26.32 10.71 20.36
CA LEU A 75 -26.02 11.05 18.97
C LEU A 75 -24.59 10.65 18.57
N ALA A 76 -23.61 10.78 19.47
CA ALA A 76 -22.24 10.32 19.24
C ALA A 76 -22.16 8.80 19.07
N ILE A 77 -22.93 8.02 19.84
CA ILE A 77 -23.02 6.55 19.68
C ILE A 77 -23.68 6.20 18.34
N ALA A 78 -24.79 6.85 17.99
CA ALA A 78 -25.46 6.60 16.72
C ALA A 78 -24.55 6.91 15.52
N LEU A 79 -23.78 8.00 15.59
CA LEU A 79 -22.78 8.34 14.57
C LEU A 79 -21.66 7.31 14.50
N PHE A 80 -21.19 6.80 15.63
CA PHE A 80 -20.20 5.73 15.69
C PHE A 80 -20.69 4.46 14.99
N ASP A 81 -21.92 4.02 15.28
CA ASP A 81 -22.51 2.83 14.65
C ASP A 81 -22.66 3.00 13.13
N ILE A 82 -23.13 4.17 12.67
CA ILE A 82 -23.22 4.50 11.25
C ILE A 82 -21.82 4.47 10.59
N PHE A 83 -20.80 5.03 11.25
CA PHE A 83 -19.43 5.05 10.75
C PHE A 83 -18.79 3.67 10.64
N ILE A 84 -19.18 2.71 11.50
CA ILE A 84 -18.72 1.32 11.41
C ILE A 84 -19.45 0.59 10.27
N ILE A 85 -20.75 0.81 10.12
CA ILE A 85 -21.56 0.11 9.13
C ILE A 85 -21.26 0.60 7.70
N LEU A 86 -20.98 1.89 7.50
CA LEU A 86 -20.68 2.48 6.20
C LEU A 86 -19.56 1.74 5.45
N PRO A 87 -18.34 1.55 5.99
CA PRO A 87 -17.28 0.77 5.35
C PRO A 87 -17.68 -0.67 5.00
N PHE A 88 -18.50 -1.33 5.82
CA PHE A 88 -19.00 -2.68 5.53
C PHE A 88 -19.99 -2.68 4.36
N LEU A 89 -20.89 -1.70 4.27
CA LEU A 89 -21.83 -1.54 3.15
C LEU A 89 -21.10 -1.17 1.86
N TYR A 90 -20.16 -0.22 1.91
CA TYR A 90 -19.37 0.17 0.75
C TYR A 90 -18.38 -0.92 0.30
N GLY A 91 -17.77 -1.65 1.25
CA GLY A 91 -16.86 -2.76 0.96
C GLY A 91 -17.56 -3.97 0.33
N THR A 92 -18.84 -4.20 0.66
CA THR A 92 -19.65 -5.27 0.04
C THR A 92 -20.27 -4.86 -1.30
N CYS A 93 -20.54 -3.56 -1.50
CA CYS A 93 -21.04 -3.01 -2.77
C CYS A 93 -19.91 -2.76 -3.80
N GLY A 94 -18.66 -2.62 -3.35
CA GLY A 94 -17.48 -2.32 -4.15
C GLY A 94 -16.88 -3.49 -4.96
N LYS A 95 -17.69 -4.35 -5.60
CA LYS A 95 -17.20 -5.27 -6.64
C LYS A 95 -16.85 -4.57 -7.96
N HIS A 96 -17.14 -3.27 -8.11
CA HIS A 96 -16.74 -2.47 -9.26
C HIS A 96 -15.88 -1.28 -8.83
N GLY A 97 -14.56 -1.43 -8.93
CA GLY A 97 -13.63 -0.29 -8.87
C GLY A 97 -12.41 -0.46 -7.99
N PHE A 98 -12.32 -1.51 -7.17
CA PHE A 98 -11.09 -1.83 -6.46
C PHE A 98 -10.09 -2.46 -7.44
N ARG A 99 -9.31 -1.63 -8.14
CA ARG A 99 -8.00 -2.08 -8.64
C ARG A 99 -7.16 -2.35 -7.41
N ILE A 100 -7.22 -3.59 -6.90
CA ILE A 100 -6.05 -4.19 -6.25
C ILE A 100 -4.90 -3.84 -7.20
N PRO A 101 -3.80 -3.21 -6.76
CA PRO A 101 -2.62 -3.14 -7.61
C PRO A 101 -2.37 -4.58 -8.04
N GLU A 102 -2.58 -4.86 -9.33
CA GLU A 102 -2.53 -6.23 -9.86
C GLU A 102 -1.31 -6.89 -9.23
N ALA A 103 -1.50 -8.10 -8.69
CA ALA A 103 -0.42 -8.89 -8.12
C ALA A 103 0.84 -8.66 -8.98
N PRO A 104 1.98 -8.32 -8.37
CA PRO A 104 3.15 -7.82 -9.10
C PRO A 104 3.33 -8.72 -10.30
N PRO A 105 3.32 -8.17 -11.53
CA PRO A 105 3.18 -8.98 -12.73
C PRO A 105 4.22 -10.10 -12.67
N ILE A 106 3.75 -11.35 -12.66
CA ILE A 106 4.63 -12.50 -12.67
C ILE A 106 5.32 -12.47 -14.03
N TYR A 107 6.50 -11.87 -14.06
CA TYR A 107 7.25 -11.70 -15.28
C TYR A 107 7.65 -13.09 -15.77
N LYS A 108 7.11 -13.50 -16.92
CA LYS A 108 7.58 -14.72 -17.59
C LYS A 108 9.08 -14.61 -17.77
N LYS A 109 9.82 -15.71 -17.55
CA LYS A 109 11.29 -15.77 -17.77
C LYS A 109 11.72 -15.18 -19.12
N SER A 110 10.90 -15.32 -20.17
CA SER A 110 11.14 -14.72 -21.49
C SER A 110 11.13 -13.19 -21.49
N ALA A 111 10.21 -12.56 -20.74
CA ALA A 111 10.15 -11.10 -20.61
C ALA A 111 11.33 -10.55 -19.81
N LEU A 112 11.76 -11.25 -18.76
CA LEU A 112 12.96 -10.93 -17.98
C LEU A 112 14.25 -11.07 -18.82
N LYS A 113 14.36 -12.13 -19.65
CA LYS A 113 15.48 -12.31 -20.58
C LYS A 113 15.51 -11.21 -21.64
N SER A 114 14.35 -10.82 -22.18
CA SER A 114 14.24 -9.71 -23.15
C SER A 114 14.65 -8.37 -22.53
N ALA A 115 14.16 -8.06 -21.33
CA ALA A 115 14.56 -6.87 -20.59
C ALA A 115 16.07 -6.84 -20.27
N HIS A 116 16.68 -7.99 -19.97
CA HIS A 116 18.13 -8.10 -19.80
C HIS A 116 18.93 -7.82 -21.07
N TYR A 117 18.40 -8.22 -22.24
CA TYR A 117 19.03 -7.92 -23.52
C TYR A 117 19.00 -6.42 -23.84
N ILE A 118 17.96 -5.72 -23.39
CA ILE A 118 17.78 -4.27 -23.58
C ILE A 118 18.62 -3.45 -22.58
N GLN A 119 18.77 -3.94 -21.35
CA GLN A 119 19.63 -3.33 -20.32
C GLN A 119 20.50 -4.41 -19.65
N PRO A 120 21.70 -4.67 -20.19
CA PRO A 120 22.60 -5.65 -19.60
C PRO A 120 23.17 -5.11 -18.28
N GLY A 121 22.53 -5.48 -17.16
CA GLY A 121 23.17 -5.38 -15.85
C GLY A 121 24.34 -6.36 -15.73
N SER A 122 25.14 -6.23 -14.66
CA SER A 122 26.20 -7.18 -14.34
C SER A 122 25.69 -8.63 -14.34
N VAL A 123 26.37 -9.49 -15.10
CA VAL A 123 26.03 -10.91 -15.33
C VAL A 123 25.85 -11.68 -14.02
N ALA A 124 26.61 -11.31 -12.98
CA ALA A 124 26.55 -11.93 -11.66
C ALA A 124 25.22 -11.65 -10.95
N THR A 125 24.73 -10.41 -10.99
CA THR A 125 23.45 -10.04 -10.38
C THR A 125 22.26 -10.67 -11.08
N THR A 126 22.30 -10.75 -12.42
CA THR A 126 21.23 -11.35 -13.20
C THR A 126 21.11 -12.85 -12.92
N ARG A 127 22.24 -13.57 -12.85
CA ARG A 127 22.26 -15.00 -12.54
C ARG A 127 21.77 -15.29 -11.12
N SER A 128 22.12 -14.47 -10.14
CA SER A 128 21.62 -14.59 -8.77
C SER A 128 20.10 -14.45 -8.67
N TYR A 129 19.50 -13.54 -9.43
CA TYR A 129 18.05 -13.31 -9.42
C TYR A 129 17.26 -14.45 -10.07
N PHE A 130 17.75 -14.98 -11.21
CA PHE A 130 17.12 -16.14 -11.85
C PHE A 130 17.25 -17.42 -11.02
N ASN A 131 18.37 -17.60 -10.32
CA ASN A 131 18.54 -18.75 -9.42
C ASN A 131 17.59 -18.70 -8.22
N GLN A 132 17.24 -17.51 -7.72
CA GLN A 132 16.22 -17.36 -6.66
C GLN A 132 14.82 -17.70 -7.16
N LEU A 133 14.48 -17.30 -8.40
CA LEU A 133 13.21 -17.64 -9.05
C LEU A 133 13.05 -19.13 -9.39
N ASP A 134 14.17 -19.85 -9.59
CA ASP A 134 14.16 -21.30 -9.84
C ASP A 134 14.13 -22.14 -8.56
N ALA A 135 14.40 -21.53 -7.41
CA ALA A 135 14.38 -22.18 -6.10
C ALA A 135 13.03 -22.03 -5.38
N SER A 136 12.13 -21.18 -5.89
CA SER A 136 10.78 -20.89 -5.38
C SER A 136 9.71 -21.59 -6.22
#